data_AF-A0A4Q5RDL0-F1
#
_entry.id   AF-A0A4Q5RDL0-F1
#
_cell.length_a   1.000
_cell.length_b   1.000
_cell.length_c   1.000
_cell.angle_alpha   90.00
_cell.angle_beta   90.00
_cell.angle_gamma   90.00
#
_symmetry.space_group_name_H-M   'P 1'
#
loop_
_entity.id
_entity.type
_entity.pdbx_description
1 polymer ?
#
loop_
_entity_poly.entity_id
_entity_poly.type
_entity_poly.pdbx_seq_one_letter_code
_entity_poly.pdbx_strand_id
1 'polypeptide(L)'
;MQIDRESPICGVKPVRLKALMQLDRFSTPTAMAVLKMPETKISDTLTQLGKAGWISWGGTRHDVDLWSSMPLGHRLAASRLIRRFPVSQGRALLPKIVETARRLNADPHASHRICGIILFGSVLTGEDDGDAGDIDLVVDTGRRRLPSDTIKALIAAEERAMPEHLGFHARLYRQHADLCRAIKKVSNKISLHGFGDVRAFSAVYRELYRYDVDIESETAVDAEMKLAQPDMDRPREEVRHVVPPTFTAGRGLRHRTSPLFWSRWMRSRSCWPSTYG
;
A
#
# COMPACT_ATOMS: atom_id res chain seq x y z
N MET A 1 -1.39 -4.53 8.21
CA MET A 1 -2.66 -4.26 8.91
C MET A 1 -3.53 -3.43 7.99
N GLN A 2 -4.64 -4.00 7.53
CA GLN A 2 -5.70 -3.25 6.86
C GLN A 2 -6.80 -2.99 7.89
N ILE A 3 -7.35 -1.77 7.92
CA ILE A 3 -8.41 -1.39 8.86
C ILE A 3 -9.58 -0.90 8.04
N ASP A 4 -10.76 -1.44 8.34
CA ASP A 4 -12.00 -0.94 7.78
C ASP A 4 -12.18 0.53 8.12
N ARG A 5 -12.53 1.33 7.12
CA ARG A 5 -12.78 2.75 7.29
C ARG A 5 -14.01 3.05 8.15
N GLU A 6 -15.01 2.17 8.13
CA GLU A 6 -16.31 2.44 8.73
C GLU A 6 -16.46 1.83 10.14
N SER A 7 -15.78 0.71 10.43
CA SER A 7 -15.81 0.05 11.74
C SER A 7 -15.12 0.90 12.84
N PRO A 8 -15.84 1.38 13.87
CA PRO A 8 -15.28 2.23 14.89
C PRO A 8 -14.32 1.48 15.84
N ILE A 9 -13.21 2.12 16.20
CA ILE A 9 -12.24 1.61 17.18
C ILE A 9 -12.45 2.38 18.48
N CYS A 10 -12.85 1.68 19.55
CA CYS A 10 -13.22 2.31 20.83
C CYS A 10 -14.25 3.45 20.65
N GLY A 11 -15.22 3.26 19.75
CA GLY A 11 -16.24 4.29 19.43
C GLY A 11 -15.75 5.45 18.56
N VAL A 12 -14.47 5.45 18.14
CA VAL A 12 -13.87 6.50 17.30
C VAL A 12 -13.81 6.05 15.84
N LYS A 13 -14.19 6.94 14.92
CA LYS A 13 -14.01 6.69 13.48
C LYS A 13 -12.53 6.50 13.14
N PRO A 14 -12.13 5.42 12.44
CA PRO A 14 -10.73 5.11 12.10
C PRO A 14 -9.98 6.25 11.41
N VAL A 15 -10.65 7.03 10.57
CA VAL A 15 -10.06 8.21 9.90
C VAL A 15 -9.57 9.25 10.92
N ARG A 16 -10.36 9.52 11.96
CA ARG A 16 -10.00 10.51 12.99
C ARG A 16 -8.95 9.95 13.94
N LEU A 17 -9.09 8.67 14.31
CA LEU A 17 -8.10 8.01 15.15
C LEU A 17 -6.73 7.98 14.45
N LYS A 18 -6.69 7.63 13.17
CA LYS A 18 -5.48 7.68 12.35
C LYS A 18 -4.84 9.07 12.33
N ALA A 19 -5.63 10.13 12.12
CA ALA A 19 -5.13 11.49 12.14
C ALA A 19 -4.52 11.87 13.49
N LEU A 20 -5.10 11.38 14.60
CA LEU A 20 -4.55 11.56 15.93
C LEU A 20 -3.22 10.80 16.11
N MET A 21 -3.15 9.54 15.66
CA MET A 21 -1.93 8.74 15.76
C MET A 21 -0.78 9.30 14.91
N GLN A 22 -1.07 10.02 13.82
CA GLN A 22 -0.06 10.68 13.00
C GLN A 22 0.66 11.83 13.71
N LEU A 23 0.07 12.37 14.79
CA LEU A 23 0.73 13.39 15.60
C LEU A 23 1.85 12.82 16.48
N ASP A 24 1.86 11.50 16.69
CA ASP A 24 2.73 10.76 17.59
C ASP A 24 2.58 11.15 19.07
N ARG A 25 2.71 12.43 19.41
CA ARG A 25 2.49 13.03 20.73
C ARG A 25 1.45 14.14 20.67
N PHE A 26 0.52 14.16 21.61
CA PHE A 26 -0.57 15.14 21.61
C PHE A 26 -1.12 15.39 23.01
N SER A 27 -1.83 16.50 23.18
CA SER A 27 -2.54 16.84 24.42
C SER A 27 -4.02 16.48 24.37
N THR A 28 -4.70 16.40 25.52
CA THR A 28 -6.16 16.20 25.57
C THR A 28 -6.94 17.25 24.74
N PRO A 29 -6.66 18.57 24.80
CA PRO A 29 -7.31 19.54 23.92
C PRO A 29 -7.06 19.29 22.43
N THR A 30 -5.86 18.84 22.07
CA THR A 30 -5.54 18.46 20.68
C THR A 30 -6.38 17.26 20.25
N ALA A 31 -6.50 16.25 21.11
CA ALA A 31 -7.35 15.08 20.85
C ALA A 31 -8.83 15.47 20.68
N MET A 32 -9.36 16.37 21.52
CA MET A 32 -10.72 16.92 21.35
C MET A 32 -10.91 17.54 19.97
N ALA A 33 -9.95 18.36 19.54
CA ALA A 33 -10.02 19.06 18.25
C ALA A 33 -9.95 18.11 17.05
N VAL A 34 -9.13 17.05 17.12
CA VAL A 34 -8.96 16.06 16.05
C VAL A 34 -10.13 15.08 16.01
N LEU A 35 -10.53 14.54 17.16
CA LEU A 35 -11.62 13.57 17.27
C LEU A 35 -13.01 14.21 17.14
N LYS A 36 -13.08 15.55 17.26
CA LYS A 36 -14.31 16.34 17.30
C LYS A 36 -15.25 15.86 18.40
N MET A 37 -14.71 15.80 19.61
CA MET A 37 -15.43 15.33 20.81
C MET A 37 -15.37 16.38 21.92
N PRO A 38 -16.44 16.53 22.72
CA PRO A 38 -16.44 17.40 23.89
C PRO A 38 -15.60 16.81 25.02
N GLU A 39 -15.23 17.67 25.96
CA GLU A 39 -14.40 17.32 27.13
C GLU A 39 -15.01 16.19 27.96
N THR A 40 -16.33 16.18 28.14
CA THR A 40 -17.04 15.15 28.90
C THR A 40 -16.90 13.73 28.33
N LYS A 41 -16.58 13.59 27.04
CA LYS A 41 -16.41 12.28 26.38
C LYS A 41 -14.96 11.94 26.06
N ILE A 42 -14.09 12.95 25.94
CA ILE A 42 -12.72 12.73 25.47
C ILE A 42 -11.92 11.93 26.50
N SER A 43 -12.06 12.21 27.79
CA SER A 43 -11.28 11.57 28.85
C SER A 43 -11.54 10.07 28.93
N ASP A 44 -12.82 9.67 28.87
CA ASP A 44 -13.22 8.26 28.80
C ASP A 44 -12.70 7.59 27.53
N THR A 45 -12.80 8.28 26.39
CA THR A 45 -12.32 7.76 25.10
C THR A 45 -10.80 7.55 25.12
N LEU A 46 -10.02 8.51 25.62
CA LEU A 46 -8.56 8.40 25.73
C LEU A 46 -8.16 7.29 26.71
N THR A 47 -8.90 7.13 27.80
CA THR A 47 -8.69 6.03 28.75
C THR A 47 -8.98 4.67 28.10
N GLN A 48 -10.06 4.54 27.33
CA GLN A 48 -10.38 3.32 26.59
C GLN A 48 -9.32 3.01 25.53
N LEU A 49 -8.88 4.01 24.77
CA LEU A 49 -7.79 3.88 23.79
C LEU A 49 -6.47 3.48 24.48
N GLY A 50 -6.20 4.03 25.66
CA GLY A 50 -5.05 3.66 26.48
C GLY A 50 -5.10 2.20 26.94
N LYS A 51 -6.25 1.77 27.49
CA LYS A 51 -6.48 0.37 27.90
C LYS A 51 -6.37 -0.61 26.73
N ALA A 52 -6.82 -0.20 25.54
CA ALA A 52 -6.71 -0.99 24.33
C ALA A 52 -5.32 -0.91 23.65
N GLY A 53 -4.35 -0.21 24.25
CA GLY A 53 -2.96 -0.18 23.80
C GLY A 53 -2.70 0.67 22.56
N TRP A 54 -3.61 1.58 22.20
CA TRP A 54 -3.43 2.51 21.07
C TRP A 54 -2.52 3.68 21.44
N ILE A 55 -2.66 4.16 22.67
CA ILE A 55 -1.96 5.33 23.20
C ILE A 55 -1.48 5.06 24.63
N SER A 56 -0.57 5.88 25.13
CA SER A 56 -0.12 5.86 26.51
C SER A 56 -0.16 7.27 27.10
N TRP A 57 -0.47 7.35 28.39
CA TRP A 57 -0.39 8.61 29.14
C TRP A 57 1.07 8.92 29.47
N GLY A 58 1.49 10.14 29.15
CA GLY A 58 2.85 10.63 29.32
C GLY A 58 3.03 11.62 30.48
N GLY A 59 1.99 11.84 31.29
CA GLY A 59 1.99 12.81 32.38
C GLY A 59 1.13 14.03 32.12
N THR A 60 1.04 14.90 33.12
CA THR A 60 0.34 16.19 33.05
C THR A 60 1.37 17.31 33.11
N ARG A 61 1.25 18.31 32.22
CA ARG A 61 2.13 19.48 32.19
C ARG A 61 1.31 20.75 31.99
N HIS A 62 1.48 21.73 32.87
CA HIS A 62 0.69 22.97 32.88
C HIS A 62 -0.83 22.66 32.86
N ASP A 63 -1.25 21.73 33.72
CA ASP A 63 -2.65 21.28 33.85
C ASP A 63 -3.26 20.66 32.58
N VAL A 64 -2.41 20.18 31.67
CA VAL A 64 -2.82 19.50 30.44
C VAL A 64 -2.19 18.12 30.36
N ASP A 65 -3.03 17.10 30.19
CA ASP A 65 -2.56 15.73 29.99
C ASP A 65 -1.92 15.55 28.61
N LEU A 66 -0.79 14.87 28.60
CA LEU A 66 -0.02 14.52 27.43
C LEU A 66 -0.11 13.02 27.16
N TRP A 67 -0.22 12.68 25.88
CA TRP A 67 -0.41 11.33 25.39
C TRP A 67 0.59 11.05 24.26
N SER A 68 0.97 9.79 24.11
CA SER A 68 1.81 9.31 23.01
C SER A 68 1.20 8.10 22.34
N SER A 69 1.47 7.93 21.04
CA SER A 69 1.04 6.77 20.28
C SER A 69 1.88 5.56 20.67
N MET A 70 1.21 4.42 20.82
CA MET A 70 1.83 3.13 21.09
C MET A 70 2.05 2.36 19.78
N PRO A 71 2.76 1.20 19.78
CA PRO A 71 3.03 0.45 18.55
C PRO A 71 1.77 0.11 17.72
N LEU A 72 0.62 -0.10 18.36
CA LEU A 72 -0.66 -0.30 17.67
C LEU A 72 -1.15 0.98 16.97
N GLY A 73 -1.02 2.14 17.65
CA GLY A 73 -1.27 3.46 17.08
C GLY A 73 -0.35 3.77 15.89
N HIS A 74 0.96 3.50 16.00
CA HIS A 74 1.90 3.65 14.90
C HIS A 74 1.55 2.77 13.69
N ARG A 75 1.14 1.52 13.93
CA ARG A 75 0.65 0.63 12.87
C ARG A 75 -0.57 1.22 12.15
N LEU A 76 -1.50 1.85 12.87
CA LEU A 76 -2.65 2.53 12.26
C LEU A 76 -2.26 3.82 11.54
N ALA A 77 -1.31 4.58 12.07
CA ALA A 77 -0.76 5.75 11.40
C ALA A 77 -0.11 5.37 10.04
N ALA A 78 0.47 4.19 9.93
CA ALA A 78 1.06 3.65 8.71
C ALA A 78 0.06 2.88 7.80
N SER A 79 -1.08 2.41 8.32
CA SER A 79 -2.00 1.55 7.56
C SER A 79 -2.83 2.30 6.51
N ARG A 80 -3.23 1.63 5.44
CA ARG A 80 -4.25 2.16 4.54
C ARG A 80 -5.63 1.89 5.15
N LEU A 81 -6.48 2.91 5.20
CA LEU A 81 -7.90 2.72 5.49
C LEU A 81 -8.60 2.32 4.20
N ILE A 82 -9.27 1.18 4.24
CA ILE A 82 -9.96 0.63 3.08
C ILE A 82 -11.45 0.62 3.34
N ARG A 83 -12.23 0.85 2.29
CA ARG A 83 -13.67 0.65 2.35
C ARG A 83 -13.93 -0.80 1.98
N ARG A 84 -14.44 -1.58 2.94
CA ARG A 84 -14.85 -2.96 2.71
C ARG A 84 -16.02 -3.03 1.73
N PHE A 85 -16.16 -4.17 1.06
CA PHE A 85 -17.24 -4.42 0.12
C PHE A 85 -17.69 -5.89 0.17
N PRO A 86 -18.93 -6.21 -0.24
CA PRO A 86 -19.43 -7.59 -0.17
C PRO A 86 -18.57 -8.57 -0.97
N VAL A 87 -18.24 -9.72 -0.39
CA VAL A 87 -17.45 -10.77 -1.06
C VAL A 87 -18.07 -11.18 -2.40
N SER A 88 -19.40 -11.22 -2.49
CA SER A 88 -20.14 -11.50 -3.72
C SER A 88 -19.80 -10.52 -4.86
N GLN A 89 -19.59 -9.25 -4.53
CA GLN A 89 -19.17 -8.23 -5.50
C GLN A 89 -17.75 -8.48 -5.99
N GLY A 90 -16.84 -8.94 -5.12
CA GLY A 90 -15.49 -9.36 -5.50
C GLY A 90 -15.51 -10.58 -6.42
N ARG A 91 -16.28 -11.60 -6.05
CA ARG A 91 -16.43 -12.84 -6.83
C ARG A 91 -17.01 -12.58 -8.23
N ALA A 92 -17.91 -11.62 -8.38
CA ALA A 92 -18.46 -11.20 -9.67
C ALA A 92 -17.42 -10.57 -10.62
N LEU A 93 -16.26 -10.13 -10.11
CA LEU A 93 -15.17 -9.58 -10.93
C LEU A 93 -14.21 -10.66 -11.44
N LEU A 94 -14.17 -11.85 -10.83
CA LEU A 94 -13.23 -12.91 -11.21
C LEU A 94 -13.36 -13.36 -12.68
N PRO A 95 -14.58 -13.58 -13.23
CA PRO A 95 -14.71 -13.92 -14.64
C PRO A 95 -14.16 -12.83 -15.58
N LYS A 96 -14.31 -11.55 -15.21
CA LYS A 96 -13.78 -10.42 -16.00
C LYS A 96 -12.26 -10.35 -15.97
N ILE A 97 -11.65 -10.74 -14.84
CA ILE A 97 -10.20 -10.85 -14.70
C ILE A 97 -9.67 -11.95 -15.62
N VAL A 98 -10.28 -13.14 -15.57
CA VAL A 98 -9.91 -14.28 -16.43
C VAL A 98 -10.09 -13.93 -17.92
N GLU A 99 -11.20 -13.30 -18.28
CA GLU A 99 -11.44 -12.87 -19.66
C GLU A 99 -10.41 -11.85 -20.14
N THR A 100 -10.01 -10.93 -19.26
CA THR A 100 -8.94 -9.98 -19.57
C THR A 100 -7.61 -10.71 -19.81
N ALA A 101 -7.30 -11.74 -19.02
CA ALA A 101 -6.09 -12.54 -19.20
C ALA A 101 -6.10 -13.29 -20.55
N ARG A 102 -7.23 -13.92 -20.91
CA ARG A 102 -7.41 -14.57 -22.22
C ARG A 102 -7.21 -13.60 -23.37
N ARG A 103 -7.83 -12.42 -23.30
CA ARG A 103 -7.68 -11.37 -24.33
C ARG A 103 -6.22 -10.92 -24.48
N LEU A 104 -5.48 -10.78 -23.36
CA LEU A 104 -4.07 -10.41 -23.39
C LEU A 104 -3.21 -11.54 -23.99
N ASN A 105 -3.50 -12.80 -23.66
CA ASN A 105 -2.77 -13.95 -24.21
C ASN A 105 -3.07 -14.19 -25.70
N ALA A 106 -4.24 -13.80 -26.18
CA ALA A 106 -4.61 -13.87 -27.59
C ALA A 106 -3.84 -12.87 -28.48
N ASP A 107 -3.15 -11.87 -27.91
CA ASP A 107 -2.38 -10.90 -28.69
C ASP A 107 -1.14 -11.55 -29.34
N PRO A 108 -1.07 -11.67 -30.68
CA PRO A 108 0.06 -12.29 -31.36
C PRO A 108 1.34 -11.45 -31.27
N HIS A 109 1.23 -10.14 -31.00
CA HIS A 109 2.34 -9.19 -30.96
C HIS A 109 3.00 -9.06 -29.59
N ALA A 110 2.42 -9.68 -28.55
CA ALA A 110 3.05 -9.73 -27.24
C ALA A 110 4.13 -10.82 -27.17
N SER A 111 5.27 -10.48 -26.57
CA SER A 111 6.39 -11.41 -26.32
C SER A 111 6.16 -12.29 -25.07
N HIS A 112 5.24 -11.89 -24.19
CA HIS A 112 4.90 -12.56 -22.95
C HIS A 112 3.43 -12.98 -22.88
N ARG A 113 3.15 -13.93 -21.99
CA ARG A 113 1.82 -14.43 -21.64
C ARG A 113 1.65 -14.38 -20.14
N ILE A 114 0.40 -14.24 -19.70
CA ILE A 114 0.01 -14.54 -18.33
C ILE A 114 -0.06 -16.06 -18.23
N CYS A 115 0.81 -16.68 -17.43
CA CYS A 115 0.86 -18.13 -17.24
C CYS A 115 -0.11 -18.60 -16.16
N GLY A 116 -0.38 -17.76 -15.18
CA GLY A 116 -1.21 -18.13 -14.05
C GLY A 116 -1.83 -16.94 -13.34
N ILE A 117 -3.04 -17.12 -12.84
CA ILE A 117 -3.65 -16.19 -11.89
C ILE A 117 -4.11 -16.98 -10.68
N ILE A 118 -3.63 -16.58 -9.51
CA ILE A 118 -3.97 -17.18 -8.24
C ILE A 118 -4.72 -16.15 -7.40
N LEU A 119 -5.84 -16.56 -6.82
CA LEU A 119 -6.61 -15.79 -5.85
C LEU A 119 -6.31 -16.28 -4.44
N PHE A 120 -6.15 -15.36 -3.51
CA PHE A 120 -6.04 -15.65 -2.09
C PHE A 120 -6.73 -14.55 -1.28
N GLY A 121 -6.65 -14.63 0.06
CA GLY A 121 -7.17 -13.58 0.94
C GLY A 121 -8.70 -13.53 1.04
N SER A 122 -9.21 -12.38 1.45
CA SER A 122 -10.58 -12.20 1.96
C SER A 122 -11.69 -12.58 0.98
N VAL A 123 -11.51 -12.35 -0.33
CA VAL A 123 -12.49 -12.72 -1.37
C VAL A 123 -12.57 -14.23 -1.60
N LEU A 124 -11.46 -14.96 -1.37
CA LEU A 124 -11.44 -16.41 -1.46
C LEU A 124 -12.15 -17.04 -0.27
N THR A 125 -11.66 -16.75 0.94
CA THR A 125 -12.09 -17.40 2.17
C THR A 125 -13.47 -16.93 2.62
N GLY A 126 -13.82 -15.68 2.31
CA GLY A 126 -14.95 -14.99 2.94
C GLY A 126 -14.61 -14.72 4.40
N GLU A 127 -14.37 -13.46 4.76
CA GLU A 127 -14.22 -13.13 6.18
C GLU A 127 -15.56 -13.34 6.92
N ASP A 128 -15.50 -13.49 8.25
CA ASP A 128 -16.66 -13.84 9.10
C ASP A 128 -17.86 -12.88 8.96
N ASP A 129 -17.62 -11.64 8.49
CA ASP A 129 -18.63 -10.61 8.28
C ASP A 129 -19.23 -10.57 6.86
N GLY A 130 -18.76 -11.44 5.95
CA GLY A 130 -19.22 -11.51 4.55
C GLY A 130 -18.68 -10.40 3.63
N ASP A 131 -17.80 -9.55 4.15
CA ASP A 131 -17.15 -8.46 3.43
C ASP A 131 -15.67 -8.77 3.13
N ALA A 132 -15.11 -8.01 2.20
CA ALA A 132 -13.72 -8.12 1.76
C ALA A 132 -13.08 -6.72 1.65
N GLY A 133 -11.78 -6.67 1.87
CA GLY A 133 -10.99 -5.45 1.75
C GLY A 133 -10.58 -5.13 0.30
N ASP A 134 -10.10 -6.14 -0.40
CA ASP A 134 -9.59 -6.14 -1.77
C ASP A 134 -9.61 -7.56 -2.36
N ILE A 135 -9.34 -7.66 -3.66
CA ILE A 135 -9.16 -8.93 -4.39
C ILE A 135 -7.65 -9.15 -4.48
N ASP A 136 -7.12 -10.02 -3.63
CA ASP A 136 -5.69 -10.36 -3.61
C ASP A 136 -5.36 -11.39 -4.69
N LEU A 137 -4.53 -10.98 -5.65
CA LEU A 137 -4.11 -11.83 -6.76
C LEU A 137 -2.59 -11.94 -6.85
N VAL A 138 -2.12 -13.11 -7.25
CA VAL A 138 -0.81 -13.28 -7.86
C VAL A 138 -1.01 -13.48 -9.36
N VAL A 139 -0.24 -12.74 -10.17
CA VAL A 139 -0.24 -12.89 -11.62
C VAL A 139 1.16 -13.34 -12.03
N ASP A 140 1.24 -14.57 -12.52
CA ASP A 140 2.48 -15.12 -13.06
C ASP A 140 2.54 -14.89 -14.57
N THR A 141 3.72 -14.56 -15.07
CA THR A 141 3.94 -14.24 -16.48
C THR A 141 5.16 -14.94 -17.02
N GLY A 142 5.06 -15.48 -18.23
CA GLY A 142 6.14 -16.20 -18.89
C GLY A 142 6.40 -15.64 -20.28
N ARG A 143 7.65 -15.76 -20.71
CA ARG A 143 8.06 -15.48 -22.09
C ARG A 143 7.62 -16.63 -22.99
N ARG A 144 7.12 -16.30 -24.18
CA ARG A 144 6.70 -17.29 -25.18
C ARG A 144 7.87 -18.12 -25.70
N ARG A 145 7.60 -19.39 -26.03
CA ARG A 145 8.56 -20.28 -26.70
C ARG A 145 8.46 -20.17 -28.22
N LEU A 146 8.94 -19.06 -28.79
CA LEU A 146 9.06 -18.91 -30.25
C LEU A 146 10.53 -18.98 -30.68
N PRO A 147 10.81 -19.19 -31.99
CA PRO A 147 12.15 -19.07 -32.53
C PRO A 147 12.83 -17.76 -32.10
N SER A 148 14.14 -17.83 -31.86
CA SER A 148 14.91 -16.73 -31.26
C SER A 148 14.73 -15.40 -32.00
N ASP A 149 14.74 -15.43 -33.34
CA ASP A 149 14.62 -14.24 -34.17
C ASP A 149 13.22 -13.62 -34.07
N THR A 150 12.18 -14.45 -34.02
CA THR A 150 10.80 -14.00 -33.84
C THR A 150 10.63 -13.31 -32.48
N ILE A 151 11.13 -13.91 -31.39
CA ILE A 151 11.02 -13.24 -30.08
C ILE A 151 11.85 -11.96 -30.06
N LYS A 152 13.08 -11.95 -30.58
CA LYS A 152 13.90 -10.74 -30.63
C LYS A 152 13.18 -9.61 -31.38
N ALA A 153 12.50 -9.92 -32.49
CA ALA A 153 11.72 -8.95 -33.23
C ALA A 153 10.54 -8.39 -32.41
N LEU A 154 9.81 -9.25 -31.69
CA LEU A 154 8.71 -8.83 -30.80
C LEU A 154 9.22 -7.94 -29.66
N ILE A 155 10.28 -8.36 -28.95
CA ILE A 155 10.89 -7.58 -27.86
C ILE A 155 11.37 -6.23 -28.39
N ALA A 156 12.06 -6.20 -29.54
CA ALA A 156 12.54 -4.95 -30.14
C ALA A 156 11.39 -4.02 -30.57
N ALA A 157 10.23 -4.55 -30.96
CA ALA A 157 9.04 -3.76 -31.27
C ALA A 157 8.42 -3.18 -29.99
N GLU A 158 8.32 -3.99 -28.93
CA GLU A 158 7.86 -3.54 -27.61
C GLU A 158 8.78 -2.46 -27.03
N GLU A 159 10.11 -2.64 -27.12
CA GLU A 159 11.11 -1.66 -26.67
C GLU A 159 11.01 -0.33 -27.40
N ARG A 160 10.74 -0.36 -28.72
CA ARG A 160 10.52 0.87 -29.50
C ARG A 160 9.28 1.64 -29.07
N ALA A 161 8.27 0.96 -28.52
CA ALA A 161 7.08 1.60 -27.97
C ALA A 161 7.28 2.12 -26.53
N MET A 162 8.46 1.89 -25.91
CA MET A 162 8.73 2.32 -24.54
C MET A 162 9.13 3.80 -24.46
N PRO A 163 8.69 4.52 -23.42
CA PRO A 163 9.19 5.85 -23.15
C PRO A 163 10.70 5.85 -22.86
N GLU A 164 11.43 6.79 -23.47
CA GLU A 164 12.90 6.87 -23.38
C GLU A 164 13.41 7.10 -21.95
N HIS A 165 12.64 7.77 -21.11
CA HIS A 165 13.02 8.13 -19.73
C HIS A 165 13.02 6.97 -18.73
N LEU A 166 12.60 5.75 -19.14
CA LEU A 166 12.59 4.60 -18.24
C LEU A 166 14.01 4.09 -18.00
N GLY A 167 14.39 3.96 -16.72
CA GLY A 167 15.64 3.32 -16.32
C GLY A 167 15.69 1.83 -16.66
N PHE A 168 16.90 1.27 -16.69
CA PHE A 168 17.17 -0.12 -17.12
C PHE A 168 16.28 -1.17 -16.43
N HIS A 169 16.16 -1.15 -15.09
CA HIS A 169 15.32 -2.10 -14.36
C HIS A 169 13.84 -2.00 -14.74
N ALA A 170 13.31 -0.78 -14.94
CA ALA A 170 11.92 -0.60 -15.33
C ALA A 170 11.65 -1.13 -16.74
N ARG A 171 12.67 -1.14 -17.62
CA ARG A 171 12.60 -1.74 -18.96
C ARG A 171 12.60 -3.26 -18.90
N LEU A 172 13.48 -3.87 -18.08
CA LEU A 172 13.57 -5.33 -17.94
C LEU A 172 12.26 -6.00 -17.49
N TYR A 173 11.53 -5.36 -16.56
CA TYR A 173 10.29 -5.91 -16.01
C TYR A 173 9.03 -5.33 -16.68
N ARG A 174 9.19 -4.59 -17.79
CA ARG A 174 8.09 -3.80 -18.34
C ARG A 174 6.94 -4.68 -18.83
N GLN A 175 7.25 -5.77 -19.52
CA GLN A 175 6.25 -6.68 -20.08
C GLN A 175 5.37 -7.28 -18.98
N HIS A 176 6.01 -7.77 -17.90
CA HIS A 176 5.30 -8.21 -16.70
C HIS A 176 4.44 -7.08 -16.11
N ALA A 177 5.03 -5.89 -15.94
CA ALA A 177 4.33 -4.75 -15.36
C ALA A 177 3.12 -4.30 -16.20
N ASP A 178 3.19 -4.37 -17.52
CA ASP A 178 2.10 -3.97 -18.41
C ASP A 178 0.94 -4.98 -18.40
N LEU A 179 1.25 -6.29 -18.35
CA LEU A 179 0.25 -7.33 -18.13
C LEU A 179 -0.45 -7.15 -16.78
N CYS A 180 0.33 -6.98 -15.70
CA CYS A 180 -0.19 -6.71 -14.36
C CYS A 180 -1.04 -5.43 -14.32
N ARG A 181 -0.62 -4.34 -14.97
CA ARG A 181 -1.42 -3.11 -15.07
C ARG A 181 -2.73 -3.34 -15.82
N ALA A 182 -2.73 -4.12 -16.90
CA ALA A 182 -3.93 -4.43 -17.65
C ALA A 182 -4.94 -5.22 -16.80
N ILE A 183 -4.48 -6.20 -16.01
CA ILE A 183 -5.33 -6.91 -15.03
C ILE A 183 -5.85 -5.94 -13.96
N LYS A 184 -4.99 -5.10 -13.41
CA LYS A 184 -5.39 -4.12 -12.38
C LYS A 184 -6.41 -3.08 -12.87
N LYS A 185 -6.45 -2.79 -14.17
CA LYS A 185 -7.44 -1.88 -14.77
C LYS A 185 -8.87 -2.44 -14.73
N VAL A 186 -9.07 -3.74 -14.51
CA VAL A 186 -10.41 -4.34 -14.38
C VAL A 186 -11.16 -3.76 -13.19
N SER A 187 -10.47 -3.47 -12.08
CA SER A 187 -11.08 -2.87 -10.90
C SER A 187 -10.03 -2.27 -9.96
N ASN A 188 -10.34 -1.12 -9.36
CA ASN A 188 -9.53 -0.50 -8.31
C ASN A 188 -9.48 -1.31 -7.00
N LYS A 189 -10.28 -2.37 -6.88
CA LYS A 189 -10.30 -3.30 -5.75
C LYS A 189 -9.25 -4.42 -5.89
N ILE A 190 -8.50 -4.49 -6.99
CA ILE A 190 -7.48 -5.52 -7.20
C ILE A 190 -6.15 -5.10 -6.56
N SER A 191 -5.62 -5.98 -5.73
CA SER A 191 -4.27 -5.91 -5.17
C SER A 191 -3.43 -7.03 -5.77
N LEU A 192 -2.25 -6.68 -6.28
CA LEU A 192 -1.33 -7.63 -6.92
C LEU A 192 -0.15 -7.87 -6.00
N HIS A 193 0.20 -9.15 -5.83
CA HIS A 193 1.22 -9.63 -4.91
C HIS A 193 2.17 -10.59 -5.61
N GLY A 194 3.33 -10.83 -4.98
CA GLY A 194 4.22 -11.90 -5.40
C GLY A 194 3.78 -13.23 -4.80
N PHE A 195 4.12 -14.35 -5.44
CA PHE A 195 3.83 -15.68 -4.84
C PHE A 195 4.56 -15.89 -3.49
N GLY A 196 5.65 -15.17 -3.26
CA GLY A 196 6.35 -15.14 -1.97
C GLY A 196 5.44 -14.69 -0.80
N ASP A 197 4.51 -13.77 -1.04
CA ASP A 197 3.58 -13.30 -0.01
C ASP A 197 2.61 -14.41 0.40
N VAL A 198 2.08 -15.15 -0.58
CA VAL A 198 1.18 -16.29 -0.34
C VAL A 198 1.87 -17.36 0.51
N ARG A 199 3.14 -17.67 0.22
CA ARG A 199 3.93 -18.62 1.01
C ARG A 199 4.29 -18.11 2.39
N ALA A 200 4.71 -16.85 2.50
CA ALA A 200 5.14 -16.26 3.77
C ALA A 200 4.03 -16.27 4.83
N PHE A 201 2.77 -16.17 4.40
CA PHE A 201 1.60 -16.20 5.28
C PHE A 201 0.90 -17.55 5.32
N SER A 202 1.48 -18.60 4.71
CA SER A 202 0.84 -19.91 4.55
C SER A 202 -0.61 -19.78 4.10
N ALA A 203 -0.87 -18.87 3.15
CA ALA A 203 -2.21 -18.46 2.80
C ALA A 203 -2.93 -19.58 2.03
N VAL A 204 -4.23 -19.72 2.28
CA VAL A 204 -5.10 -20.50 1.41
C VAL A 204 -5.24 -19.77 0.09
N TYR A 205 -5.05 -20.48 -1.01
CA TYR A 205 -5.15 -19.94 -2.36
C TYR A 205 -5.92 -20.88 -3.29
N ARG A 206 -6.43 -20.32 -4.39
CA ARG A 206 -7.08 -21.06 -5.46
C ARG A 206 -6.63 -20.51 -6.80
N GLU A 207 -6.37 -21.38 -7.75
CA GLU A 207 -6.03 -20.98 -9.11
C GLU A 207 -7.30 -20.59 -9.89
N LEU A 208 -7.23 -19.45 -10.58
CA LEU A 208 -8.33 -18.94 -11.41
C LEU A 208 -8.07 -19.11 -12.89
N TYR A 209 -6.80 -19.16 -13.29
CA TYR A 209 -6.39 -19.20 -14.68
C TYR A 209 -5.03 -19.87 -14.80
N ARG A 210 -4.85 -20.68 -15.84
CA ARG A 210 -3.57 -21.30 -16.19
C ARG A 210 -3.39 -21.33 -17.70
N TYR A 211 -2.20 -20.97 -18.15
CA TYR A 211 -1.80 -20.98 -19.55
C TYR A 211 -0.41 -21.59 -19.66
N ASP A 212 -0.28 -22.54 -20.58
CA ASP A 212 0.99 -23.20 -20.88
C ASP A 212 1.62 -22.51 -22.10
N VAL A 213 2.79 -21.92 -21.90
CA VAL A 213 3.53 -21.19 -22.94
C VAL A 213 4.29 -22.11 -23.90
N ASP A 214 4.46 -23.38 -23.55
CA ASP A 214 5.16 -24.35 -24.40
C ASP A 214 4.20 -24.89 -25.48
N ILE A 215 2.92 -25.07 -25.14
CA ILE A 215 1.86 -25.47 -26.10
C ILE A 215 0.97 -24.31 -26.57
N GLU A 216 1.20 -23.10 -26.05
CA GLU A 216 0.42 -21.88 -26.35
C GLU A 216 -1.10 -22.09 -26.22
N SER A 217 -1.52 -22.65 -25.08
CA SER A 217 -2.92 -22.94 -24.79
C SER A 217 -3.27 -22.75 -23.32
N GLU A 218 -4.54 -22.42 -23.07
CA GLU A 218 -5.14 -22.55 -21.74
C GLU A 218 -5.16 -24.04 -21.34
N THR A 219 -4.86 -24.32 -20.07
CA THR A 219 -4.89 -25.67 -19.51
C THR A 219 -5.88 -25.74 -18.35
N ALA A 220 -6.23 -26.95 -17.94
CA ALA A 220 -7.15 -27.15 -16.83
C ALA A 220 -6.59 -26.50 -15.56
N VAL A 221 -7.42 -25.65 -14.94
CA VAL A 221 -7.13 -25.07 -13.63
C VAL A 221 -7.42 -26.09 -12.55
N ASP A 222 -6.60 -26.09 -11.51
CA ASP A 222 -6.95 -26.82 -10.29
C ASP A 222 -7.85 -25.93 -9.44
N ALA A 223 -9.14 -26.27 -9.43
CA ALA A 223 -10.17 -25.50 -8.74
C ALA A 223 -10.13 -25.69 -7.21
N GLU A 224 -9.33 -26.63 -6.70
CA GLU A 224 -9.25 -26.89 -5.26
C GLU A 224 -8.51 -25.76 -4.53
N MET A 225 -8.96 -25.50 -3.30
CA MET A 225 -8.23 -24.60 -2.40
C MET A 225 -7.02 -25.33 -1.85
N LYS A 226 -5.87 -24.66 -1.90
CA LYS A 226 -4.58 -25.20 -1.45
C LYS A 226 -4.00 -24.32 -0.37
N LEU A 227 -3.31 -24.93 0.58
CA LEU A 227 -2.52 -24.21 1.57
C LEU A 227 -1.11 -24.01 1.01
N ALA A 228 -0.63 -22.78 0.92
CA ALA A 228 0.76 -22.53 0.57
C ALA A 228 1.65 -22.99 1.73
N GLN A 229 2.67 -23.79 1.41
CA GLN A 229 3.68 -24.16 2.40
C GLN A 229 4.73 -23.06 2.50
N PRO A 230 5.13 -22.66 3.72
CA PRO A 230 6.23 -21.73 3.90
C PRO A 230 7.52 -22.40 3.44
N ASP A 231 8.35 -21.65 2.74
CA ASP A 231 9.66 -22.12 2.27
C ASP A 231 10.62 -22.13 3.47
N MET A 232 10.71 -23.26 4.17
CA MET A 232 11.51 -23.40 5.40
C MET A 232 13.03 -23.43 5.11
N ASP A 233 13.43 -23.59 3.85
CA ASP A 233 14.82 -23.75 3.41
C ASP A 233 15.45 -22.47 2.80
N ARG A 234 14.68 -21.38 2.66
CA ARG A 234 15.28 -20.07 2.41
C ARG A 234 15.75 -19.49 3.74
N PRO A 235 17.07 -19.27 3.95
CA PRO A 235 17.49 -18.46 5.08
C PRO A 235 16.74 -17.13 4.97
N ARG A 236 16.05 -16.74 6.04
CA ARG A 236 15.52 -15.38 6.17
C ARG A 236 16.68 -14.47 5.84
N GLU A 237 16.62 -13.84 4.67
CA GLU A 237 17.56 -12.79 4.32
C GLU A 237 17.33 -11.74 5.41
N GLU A 238 18.22 -11.73 6.42
CA GLU A 238 18.27 -10.63 7.37
C GLU A 238 18.29 -9.39 6.51
N VAL A 239 17.22 -8.60 6.59
CA VAL A 239 17.22 -7.25 6.06
C VAL A 239 18.28 -6.53 6.88
N ARG A 240 19.54 -6.65 6.45
CA ARG A 240 20.61 -5.76 6.86
C ARG A 240 20.12 -4.42 6.38
N HIS A 241 19.61 -3.63 7.31
CA HIS A 241 19.47 -2.21 7.13
C HIS A 241 20.85 -1.71 6.69
N VAL A 242 21.06 -1.61 5.39
CA VAL A 242 22.12 -0.78 4.83
C VAL A 242 21.64 0.63 5.13
N VAL A 243 22.01 1.11 6.31
CA VAL A 243 21.99 2.53 6.63
C VAL A 243 22.85 3.18 5.56
N PRO A 244 22.30 4.00 4.65
CA PRO A 244 23.13 4.73 3.71
C PRO A 244 24.13 5.55 4.54
N PRO A 245 25.43 5.59 4.17
CA PRO A 245 26.41 6.34 4.92
C PRO A 245 25.92 7.77 5.08
N THR A 246 25.78 8.19 6.34
CA THR A 246 25.57 9.58 6.70
C THR A 246 26.67 10.38 6.04
N PHE A 247 26.27 11.24 5.09
CA PHE A 247 27.17 12.20 4.49
C PHE A 247 27.55 13.20 5.59
N THR A 248 28.64 12.92 6.29
CA THR A 248 29.24 13.83 7.25
C THR A 248 29.80 15.00 6.44
N ALA A 249 29.01 16.07 6.30
CA ALA A 249 29.49 17.33 5.76
C ALA A 249 30.63 17.81 6.68
N GLY A 250 31.86 17.63 6.19
CA GLY A 250 33.06 18.13 6.84
C GLY A 250 32.92 19.63 7.05
N ARG A 251 33.01 20.06 8.31
CA ARG A 251 33.26 21.45 8.68
C ARG A 251 34.65 21.84 8.18
N GLY A 252 34.71 22.32 6.95
CA GLY A 252 35.83 23.12 6.47
C GLY A 252 35.65 24.56 6.92
N LEU A 253 36.31 24.94 8.01
CA LEU A 253 36.61 26.34 8.28
C LEU A 253 37.37 26.90 7.07
N ARG A 254 36.80 27.88 6.37
CA ARG A 254 37.58 28.96 5.73
C ARG A 254 36.83 30.28 5.84
N HIS A 255 37.50 31.22 6.50
CA HIS A 255 37.19 32.64 6.50
C HIS A 255 37.05 33.19 5.07
N ARG A 256 36.04 34.04 4.84
CA ARG A 256 36.20 35.39 4.25
C ARG A 256 34.85 36.11 4.09
N THR A 257 34.75 37.23 4.81
CA THR A 257 34.21 38.55 4.40
C THR A 257 32.79 38.65 3.79
N SER A 258 31.88 39.19 4.60
CA SER A 258 30.77 40.12 4.23
C SER A 258 31.27 41.24 3.28
N PRO A 259 30.43 41.94 2.47
CA PRO A 259 29.09 42.44 2.84
C PRO A 259 28.02 42.51 1.72
N LEU A 260 26.84 43.04 2.11
CA LEU A 260 25.73 43.56 1.28
C LEU A 260 24.59 42.57 0.99
N PHE A 261 23.50 42.65 1.76
CA PHE A 261 22.16 43.12 1.31
C PHE A 261 21.11 42.75 2.35
N TRP A 262 20.86 43.68 3.28
CA TRP A 262 19.60 43.75 4.03
C TRP A 262 18.72 44.78 3.33
N SER A 263 17.55 44.36 2.83
CA SER A 263 16.31 45.14 2.96
C SER A 263 15.15 44.39 2.33
N ARG A 264 13.98 44.57 2.96
CA ARG A 264 12.62 44.37 2.43
C ARG A 264 12.01 42.98 2.67
N TRP A 265 11.37 42.83 3.84
CA TRP A 265 9.92 42.61 3.98
C TRP A 265 9.54 42.38 5.46
N MET A 266 9.22 43.47 6.17
CA MET A 266 8.43 43.47 7.40
C MET A 266 7.67 44.80 7.51
N ARG A 267 6.34 44.71 7.57
CA ARG A 267 5.29 45.64 8.07
C ARG A 267 3.99 45.17 7.38
N SER A 268 2.83 44.99 8.00
CA SER A 268 2.31 45.46 9.29
C SER A 268 1.07 44.66 9.71
N ARG A 269 0.97 44.29 11.00
CA ARG A 269 -0.29 44.42 11.78
C ARG A 269 -0.26 45.87 12.33
N SER A 270 -1.31 46.64 12.53
CA SER A 270 -2.57 46.41 13.28
C SER A 270 -3.46 47.66 13.08
N CYS A 271 -4.78 47.51 13.07
CA CYS A 271 -5.73 48.62 13.22
C CYS A 271 -6.89 48.16 14.11
N TRP A 272 -7.09 48.83 15.25
CA TRP A 272 -8.35 48.96 16.00
C TRP A 272 -8.39 50.39 16.61
N PRO A 273 -9.58 50.90 16.96
CA PRO A 273 -10.02 52.24 16.58
C PRO A 273 -10.00 53.27 17.72
N SER A 274 -10.13 54.55 17.34
CA SER A 274 -10.46 55.66 18.22
C SER A 274 -11.48 56.55 17.53
N THR A 275 -12.64 56.72 18.14
CA THR A 275 -13.48 57.92 17.96
C THR A 275 -14.14 58.26 19.29
N TYR A 276 -13.61 59.29 19.94
CA TYR A 276 -14.37 60.23 20.75
C TYR A 276 -14.74 61.41 19.84
N GLY A 277 -15.99 61.85 19.93
CA GLY A 277 -16.59 62.91 19.12
C GLY A 277 -18.09 62.66 19.00
#